data_AF-A0A443RVK7-F1
#
_entry.id   AF-A0A443RVK7-F1
#
_cell.length_a   1.000
_cell.length_b   1.000
_cell.length_c   1.000
_cell.angle_alpha   90.00
_cell.angle_beta   90.00
_cell.angle_gamma   90.00
#
_symmetry.space_group_name_H-M   'P 1'
#
loop_
_entity.id
_entity.type
_entity.pdbx_description
1 polymer ?
#
loop_
_entity_poly.entity_id
_entity_poly.type
_entity_poly.pdbx_seq_one_letter_code
_entity_poly.pdbx_strand_id
1 'polypeptide(L)'
;MAKWSRLEELRQLKEEYKMAFSPTVVNAFFYAHFNKIVVTSGILQPPFYHPSAPIVMNFGGIGTVIGHEITHGFDDQGDENA
;
A
#
# COMPACT_ATOMS: atom_id res chain seq x y z
N MET A 1 35.72 3.98 -6.11
CA MET A 1 34.58 4.86 -5.80
C MET A 1 33.23 4.30 -6.27
N ALA A 2 33.10 3.68 -7.45
CA ALA A 2 31.82 3.13 -7.96
C ALA A 2 31.15 2.03 -7.10
N LYS A 3 31.91 1.18 -6.39
CA LYS A 3 31.36 0.09 -5.56
C LYS A 3 30.47 0.59 -4.41
N TRP A 4 30.78 1.76 -3.85
CA TRP A 4 30.06 2.33 -2.72
C TRP A 4 28.76 3.03 -3.14
N SER A 5 28.76 3.70 -4.31
CA SER A 5 27.54 4.26 -4.91
C SER A 5 26.45 3.20 -5.10
N ARG A 6 26.83 2.04 -5.63
CA ARG A 6 25.89 0.93 -5.87
C ARG A 6 25.29 0.35 -4.58
N LEU A 7 26.06 0.31 -3.50
CA LEU A 7 25.55 -0.18 -2.22
C LEU A 7 24.55 0.80 -1.60
N GLU A 8 24.77 2.10 -1.79
CA GLU A 8 23.85 3.14 -1.32
C GLU A 8 22.53 3.12 -2.10
N GLU A 9 22.60 2.96 -3.42
CA GLU A 9 21.43 2.75 -4.27
C GLU A 9 20.62 1.52 -3.84
N LEU A 10 21.29 0.39 -3.58
CA LEU A 10 20.62 -0.83 -3.11
C LEU A 10 19.98 -0.66 -1.73
N ARG A 11 20.59 0.15 -0.86
CA ARG A 11 20.02 0.48 0.46
C ARG A 11 18.79 1.35 0.33
N GLN A 12 18.83 2.39 -0.51
CA GLN A 12 17.66 3.22 -0.79
C GLN A 12 16.54 2.39 -1.40
N LEU A 13 16.82 1.54 -2.39
CA LEU A 13 15.82 0.65 -2.97
C LEU A 13 15.24 -0.32 -1.93
N LYS A 14 16.07 -0.84 -1.02
CA LYS A 14 15.61 -1.72 0.04
C LYS A 14 14.64 -1.00 1.00
N GLU A 15 14.97 0.21 1.43
CA GLU A 15 14.07 0.98 2.30
C GLU A 15 12.80 1.40 1.56
N GLU A 16 12.92 1.71 0.27
CA GLU A 16 11.78 2.03 -0.59
C GLU A 16 10.76 0.88 -0.71
N TYR A 17 11.24 -0.37 -0.74
CA TYR A 17 10.43 -1.59 -0.86
C TYR A 17 10.09 -2.26 0.47
N LYS A 18 10.61 -1.73 1.58
CA LYS A 18 10.35 -2.27 2.90
C LYS A 18 8.89 -2.00 3.25
N MET A 19 8.07 -3.05 3.26
CA MET A 19 6.72 -2.95 3.78
C MET A 19 6.78 -2.81 5.31
N ALA A 20 6.13 -1.76 5.83
CA ALA A 20 6.00 -1.54 7.27
C ALA A 20 5.06 -2.56 7.96
N PHE A 21 4.29 -3.32 7.18
CA PHE A 21 3.22 -4.19 7.67
C PHE A 21 3.37 -5.62 7.15
N SER A 22 2.88 -6.60 7.93
CA SER A 22 2.86 -8.00 7.50
C SER A 22 1.88 -8.18 6.33
N PRO A 23 2.25 -8.94 5.27
CA PRO A 23 1.35 -9.24 4.15
C PRO A 23 0.05 -9.93 4.57
N THR A 24 0.03 -10.63 5.70
CA THR A 24 -1.12 -11.38 6.21
C THR A 24 -2.17 -10.51 6.91
N VAL A 25 -1.87 -9.25 7.19
CA VAL A 25 -2.84 -8.32 7.77
C VAL A 25 -3.97 -8.11 6.78
N VAL A 26 -5.22 -8.08 7.25
CA VAL A 26 -6.38 -7.76 6.42
C VAL A 26 -6.58 -6.25 6.45
N ASN A 27 -5.79 -5.50 5.69
CA ASN A 27 -5.89 -4.03 5.64
C ASN A 27 -5.28 -3.42 4.36
N ALA A 28 -5.46 -2.12 4.18
CA ALA A 28 -4.67 -1.29 3.28
C ALA A 28 -4.14 -0.06 4.04
N PHE A 29 -3.13 0.61 3.48
CA PHE A 29 -2.50 1.77 4.12
C PHE A 29 -2.02 2.79 3.10
N PHE A 30 -2.22 4.07 3.39
CA PHE A 30 -1.49 5.17 2.78
C PHE A 30 -0.22 5.47 3.59
N TYR A 31 0.94 5.37 2.95
CA TYR A 31 2.23 5.69 3.54
C TYR A 31 2.72 7.03 3.02
N ALA A 32 2.42 8.09 3.78
CA ALA A 32 2.64 9.49 3.41
C ALA A 32 4.09 9.80 3.02
N HIS A 33 5.06 9.30 3.79
CA HIS A 33 6.47 9.63 3.59
C HIS A 33 6.98 9.29 2.18
N PHE A 34 6.43 8.25 1.56
CA PHE A 34 6.78 7.85 0.20
C PHE A 34 5.67 8.08 -0.82
N ASN A 35 4.53 8.66 -0.42
CA ASN A 35 3.33 8.82 -1.23
C ASN A 35 2.90 7.48 -1.89
N LYS A 36 2.72 6.44 -1.06
CA LYS A 36 2.45 5.07 -1.53
C LYS A 36 1.19 4.50 -0.90
N ILE A 37 0.42 3.76 -1.68
CA ILE A 37 -0.66 2.90 -1.17
C ILE A 37 -0.14 1.47 -1.10
N VAL A 38 -0.30 0.85 0.07
CA VAL A 38 0.06 -0.55 0.32
C VAL A 38 -1.23 -1.34 0.48
N VAL A 39 -1.48 -2.24 -0.47
CA VAL A 39 -2.56 -3.23 -0.36
C VAL A 39 -1.93 -4.57 0.03
N THR A 40 -2.28 -5.10 1.21
CA THR A 40 -1.72 -6.36 1.67
C THR A 40 -2.36 -7.54 0.95
N SER A 41 -1.70 -8.70 0.92
CA SER A 41 -2.33 -9.91 0.34
C SER A 41 -3.48 -10.42 1.21
N GLY A 42 -3.45 -10.16 2.51
CA GLY A 42 -4.51 -10.56 3.45
C GLY A 42 -5.86 -9.91 3.18
N ILE A 43 -5.93 -8.71 2.57
CA ILE A 43 -7.22 -8.10 2.20
C ILE A 43 -7.77 -8.58 0.86
N LEU A 44 -6.96 -9.23 0.01
CA LEU A 44 -7.36 -9.70 -1.32
C LEU A 44 -8.16 -11.01 -1.28
N GLN A 45 -9.20 -11.03 -0.46
CA GLN A 45 -10.12 -12.16 -0.26
C GLN A 45 -11.55 -11.66 -0.09
N PRO A 46 -12.58 -12.52 -0.26
CA PRO A 46 -13.96 -12.14 0.02
C PRO A 46 -14.12 -11.60 1.46
N PRO A 47 -14.95 -10.57 1.70
CA PRO A 47 -15.86 -9.93 0.74
C PRO A 47 -15.20 -8.81 -0.10
N PHE A 48 -13.93 -8.46 0.15
CA PHE A 48 -13.29 -7.31 -0.49
C PHE A 48 -12.93 -7.59 -1.95
N TYR A 49 -12.36 -8.76 -2.25
CA TYR A 49 -11.95 -9.11 -3.59
C TYR A 49 -12.13 -10.59 -3.88
N HIS A 50 -12.64 -10.92 -5.06
CA HIS A 50 -12.53 -12.25 -5.63
C HIS A 50 -12.45 -12.18 -7.16
N PRO A 51 -11.55 -12.92 -7.83
CA PRO A 51 -11.40 -12.88 -9.29
C PRO A 51 -12.68 -13.20 -10.06
N SER A 52 -13.51 -14.10 -9.52
CA SER A 52 -14.79 -14.52 -10.13
C SER A 52 -16.01 -13.72 -9.67
N ALA A 53 -15.85 -12.72 -8.79
CA ALA A 53 -16.98 -11.89 -8.38
C ALA A 53 -17.38 -10.90 -9.49
N PRO A 54 -18.68 -10.57 -9.63
CA PRO A 54 -19.13 -9.41 -10.40
C PRO A 54 -18.26 -8.19 -10.15
N ILE A 55 -17.86 -7.50 -11.22
CA ILE A 55 -16.97 -6.33 -11.17
C ILE A 55 -17.46 -5.29 -10.16
N VAL A 56 -18.78 -5.05 -10.09
CA VAL A 56 -19.42 -4.13 -9.14
C VAL A 56 -19.16 -4.47 -7.68
N MET A 57 -19.03 -5.76 -7.33
CA MET A 57 -18.69 -6.17 -5.97
C MET A 57 -17.22 -5.91 -5.66
N ASN A 58 -16.32 -6.14 -6.62
CA ASN A 58 -14.90 -5.80 -6.43
C ASN A 58 -14.71 -4.27 -6.33
N PHE A 59 -15.42 -3.48 -7.12
CA PHE A 59 -15.40 -2.02 -6.98
C PHE A 59 -16.00 -1.55 -5.65
N GLY A 60 -17.11 -2.14 -5.21
CA GLY A 60 -17.73 -1.82 -3.92
C GLY A 60 -16.92 -2.28 -2.70
N GLY A 61 -16.21 -3.41 -2.81
CA GLY A 61 -15.31 -3.96 -1.80
C GLY A 61 -13.94 -3.30 -1.84
N ILE A 62 -12.98 -3.96 -2.50
CA ILE A 62 -11.59 -3.51 -2.54
C ILE A 62 -11.42 -2.15 -3.22
N GLY A 63 -12.26 -1.81 -4.20
CA GLY A 63 -12.24 -0.49 -4.84
C GLY A 63 -12.52 0.65 -3.87
N THR A 64 -13.50 0.49 -2.97
CA THR A 64 -13.78 1.47 -1.91
C THR A 64 -12.60 1.61 -0.94
N VAL A 65 -11.97 0.50 -0.55
CA VAL A 65 -10.80 0.54 0.34
C VAL A 65 -9.63 1.27 -0.32
N ILE A 66 -9.32 0.96 -1.58
CA ILE A 66 -8.27 1.67 -2.32
C ILE A 66 -8.64 3.15 -2.46
N GLY A 67 -9.91 3.47 -2.73
CA GLY A 67 -10.39 4.85 -2.79
C GLY A 67 -10.20 5.60 -1.47
N HIS A 68 -10.46 4.95 -0.34
CA HIS A 68 -10.21 5.49 1.00
C HIS A 68 -8.71 5.81 1.22
N GLU A 69 -7.81 4.90 0.85
CA GLU A 69 -6.37 5.17 0.95
C GLU A 69 -5.89 6.27 -0.01
N ILE A 70 -6.51 6.41 -1.18
CA ILE A 70 -6.23 7.55 -2.07
C ILE A 70 -6.63 8.86 -1.39
N THR A 71 -7.77 8.91 -0.69
CA THR A 71 -8.21 10.13 0.00
C THR A 71 -7.30 10.55 1.14
N HIS A 72 -6.62 9.61 1.81
CA HIS A 72 -5.57 9.93 2.79
C HIS A 72 -4.38 10.68 2.20
N GLY A 73 -4.16 10.62 0.89
CA GLY A 73 -3.18 11.47 0.20
C GLY A 73 -3.59 12.94 0.08
N PHE A 74 -4.83 13.27 0.43
CA PHE A 74 -5.41 14.61 0.29
C PHE A 74 -6.14 15.10 1.54
N ASP A 75 -6.30 14.27 2.56
CA ASP A 75 -6.85 14.71 3.84
C ASP A 75 -5.76 15.32 4.73
N ASP A 76 -6.22 15.95 5.80
CA ASP A 76 -5.44 16.61 6.82
C ASP A 76 -4.52 15.67 7.62
N GLN A 77 -4.58 14.35 7.40
CA GLN A 77 -3.73 13.34 8.03
C GLN A 77 -2.62 12.79 7.12
N GLY A 78 -2.46 13.32 5.90
CA GLY A 78 -1.27 13.08 5.08
C GLY A 78 0.06 13.47 5.73
N ASP A 79 0.04 14.09 6.92
CA ASP A 79 1.21 14.50 7.71
C ASP A 79 1.20 13.97 9.18
N GLU A 80 0.23 13.14 9.59
CA GLU A 80 0.05 12.82 11.01
C GLU A 80 0.01 11.31 11.31
N ASN A 81 1.22 10.78 11.54
CA ASN A 81 1.58 9.67 12.45
C ASN A 81 1.86 8.27 11.85
N ALA A 82 3.17 7.95 11.95
CA ALA A 82 3.79 6.68 12.36
C ALA A 82 3.86 5.50 11.38
#